data_AF-A0A933BJ95-F1
#
_entry.id   AF-A0A933BJ95-F1
#
_cell.length_a   1.000
_cell.length_b   1.000
_cell.length_c   1.000
_cell.angle_alpha   90.00
_cell.angle_beta   90.00
_cell.angle_gamma   90.00
#
_symmetry.space_group_name_H-M   'P 1'
#
loop_
_entity.id
_entity.type
_entity.pdbx_description
1 polymer ?
#
loop_
_entity_poly.entity_id
_entity_poly.type
_entity_poly.pdbx_seq_one_letter_code
_entity_poly.pdbx_strand_id
1 'polypeptide(L)'
;MNDTPPEIEQMFVAMLMEGSGEERVRMGCSMHAMAQALVRASVPEKDPLASPAALRRALFLRFYGHEFDSETREKILLALEGIGRQSR
;
A
#
# COMPACT_ATOMS: atom_id res chain seq x y z
N MET A 1 6.07 -7.68 15.51
CA MET A 1 6.42 -6.25 15.71
C MET A 1 7.36 -6.22 16.91
N ASN A 2 8.65 -5.88 16.73
CA ASN A 2 9.63 -6.06 17.82
C ASN A 2 9.42 -5.11 19.00
N ASP A 3 8.65 -4.05 18.81
CA ASP A 3 8.28 -3.07 19.84
C ASP A 3 7.03 -3.49 20.65
N THR A 4 6.50 -4.70 20.43
CA THR A 4 5.34 -5.24 21.15
C THR A 4 5.78 -6.42 22.02
N PRO A 5 5.62 -6.33 23.36
CA PRO A 5 5.87 -7.47 24.23
C PRO A 5 5.00 -8.67 23.86
N PRO A 6 5.51 -9.92 23.94
CA PRO A 6 4.77 -11.12 23.52
C PRO A 6 3.41 -11.30 24.19
N GLU A 7 3.30 -10.90 25.46
CA GLU A 7 2.05 -10.92 26.22
C GLU A 7 0.95 -10.01 25.62
N ILE A 8 1.34 -8.85 25.09
CA ILE A 8 0.42 -7.91 24.43
C ILE A 8 -0.01 -8.45 23.07
N GLU A 9 0.92 -9.05 22.33
CA GLU A 9 0.60 -9.71 21.05
C GLU A 9 -0.38 -10.87 21.26
N GLN A 10 -0.17 -11.71 22.27
CA GLN A 10 -1.08 -12.81 22.61
C GLN A 10 -2.47 -12.31 23.02
N MET A 11 -2.55 -11.27 23.85
CA MET A 11 -3.81 -10.64 24.24
C MET A 11 -4.56 -10.09 23.02
N PHE A 12 -3.85 -9.40 22.12
CA PHE A 12 -4.42 -8.88 20.89
C PHE A 12 -4.95 -9.98 19.98
N VAL A 13 -4.18 -11.05 19.78
CA VAL A 13 -4.62 -12.20 18.99
C VAL A 13 -5.85 -12.87 19.60
N ALA A 14 -5.89 -13.03 20.93
CA ALA A 14 -7.07 -13.58 21.62
C ALA A 14 -8.33 -12.74 21.34
N MET A 15 -8.25 -11.40 21.47
CA MET A 15 -9.37 -10.50 21.15
C MET A 15 -9.82 -10.61 19.69
N LEU A 16 -8.88 -10.74 18.75
CA LEU A 16 -9.24 -10.95 17.34
C LEU A 16 -10.01 -12.26 17.13
N MET A 17 -9.62 -13.33 17.85
CA MET A 17 -10.20 -14.66 17.71
C MET A 17 -11.59 -14.81 18.35
N GLU A 18 -12.00 -13.86 19.19
CA GLU A 18 -13.38 -13.77 19.72
C GLU A 18 -14.40 -13.44 18.62
N GLY A 19 -13.98 -12.73 17.57
CA GLY A 19 -14.82 -12.43 16.41
C GLY A 19 -14.98 -13.63 15.47
N SER A 20 -16.09 -13.67 14.73
CA SER A 20 -16.32 -14.66 13.68
C SER A 20 -15.29 -14.53 12.54
N GLY A 21 -15.14 -15.59 11.75
CA GLY A 21 -14.25 -15.56 10.58
C GLY A 21 -14.59 -14.44 9.59
N GLU A 22 -15.89 -14.17 9.38
CA GLU A 22 -16.35 -13.09 8.50
C GLU A 22 -15.96 -11.71 9.05
N GLU A 23 -16.15 -11.47 10.34
CA GLU A 23 -15.80 -10.20 10.98
C GLU A 23 -14.30 -9.94 10.89
N ARG A 24 -13.46 -10.95 11.10
CA ARG A 24 -12.00 -10.82 10.94
C ARG A 24 -11.61 -10.47 9.51
N VAL A 25 -12.25 -11.08 8.50
CA VAL A 25 -12.00 -10.73 7.09
C VAL A 25 -12.39 -9.29 6.81
N ARG A 26 -13.58 -8.87 7.28
CA ARG A 26 -14.06 -7.49 7.14
C ARG A 26 -13.10 -6.49 7.78
N MET A 27 -12.60 -6.78 8.99
CA MET A 27 -11.60 -5.97 9.67
C MET A 27 -10.32 -5.84 8.84
N GLY A 28 -9.79 -6.96 8.32
CA GLY A 28 -8.61 -6.96 7.45
C GLY A 28 -8.80 -6.10 6.19
N CYS A 29 -9.95 -6.22 5.52
CA CYS A 29 -10.29 -5.40 4.35
C CYS A 29 -10.36 -3.90 4.69
N SER A 30 -11.00 -3.54 5.81
CA SER A 30 -11.10 -2.15 6.27
C SER A 30 -9.74 -1.55 6.61
N MET A 31 -8.89 -2.30 7.32
CA MET A 31 -7.52 -1.88 7.63
C MET A 31 -6.68 -1.70 6.37
N HIS A 32 -6.81 -2.62 5.40
CA HIS A 32 -6.13 -2.51 4.12
C HIS A 32 -6.57 -1.26 3.34
N ALA A 33 -7.88 -1.00 3.26
CA ALA A 33 -8.42 0.19 2.61
C ALA A 33 -7.91 1.48 3.26
N MET A 34 -7.89 1.53 4.60
CA MET A 34 -7.33 2.65 5.36
C MET A 34 -5.84 2.85 5.06
N ALA A 35 -5.04 1.78 5.09
CA ALA A 35 -3.61 1.85 4.78
C ALA A 35 -3.36 2.38 3.37
N GLN A 36 -4.12 1.90 2.37
CA GLN A 36 -4.04 2.43 1.00
C GLN A 36 -4.39 3.93 0.95
N ALA A 37 -5.45 4.36 1.64
CA ALA A 37 -5.86 5.76 1.65
C ALA A 37 -4.76 6.66 2.24
N LEU A 38 -4.16 6.28 3.36
CA LEU A 38 -3.06 7.02 3.99
C LEU A 38 -1.85 7.13 3.07
N VAL A 39 -1.44 6.01 2.47
CA VAL A 39 -0.27 5.97 1.59
C VAL A 39 -0.51 6.84 0.34
N ARG A 40 -1.69 6.74 -0.28
CA ARG A 40 -2.05 7.58 -1.44
C ARG A 40 -2.09 9.06 -1.08
N ALA A 41 -2.63 9.41 0.10
CA ALA A 41 -2.68 10.78 0.61
C ALA A 41 -1.31 11.33 1.03
N SER A 42 -0.28 10.48 1.17
CA SER A 42 1.09 10.90 1.51
C SER A 42 1.96 11.25 0.30
N VAL A 43 1.52 10.92 -0.91
CA VAL A 43 2.23 11.21 -2.17
C VAL A 43 2.09 12.66 -2.70
N PRO A 44 0.99 13.41 -2.47
CA PRO A 44 0.84 14.75 -3.04
C PRO A 44 1.55 15.79 -2.16
N GLU A 45 2.67 16.34 -2.64
CA GLU A 45 3.18 17.61 -2.12
C GLU A 45 3.13 18.78 -3.12
N LYS A 46 2.91 18.55 -4.43
CA LYS A 46 2.93 19.65 -5.43
C LYS A 46 1.89 19.59 -6.56
N ASP A 47 1.09 18.54 -6.66
CA ASP A 47 0.06 18.45 -7.72
C ASP A 47 -1.23 17.79 -7.21
N PRO A 48 -2.28 18.57 -6.90
CA PRO A 48 -3.62 18.08 -6.57
C PRO A 48 -4.27 17.25 -7.70
N LEU A 49 -3.71 17.28 -8.91
CA LEU A 49 -4.17 16.57 -10.10
C LEU A 49 -3.22 15.43 -10.52
N ALA A 50 -2.33 14.98 -9.62
CA ALA A 50 -1.39 13.90 -9.92
C ALA A 50 -2.13 12.72 -10.55
N SER A 51 -1.83 12.46 -11.83
CA SER A 51 -2.52 11.43 -12.59
C SER A 51 -2.39 10.06 -11.89
N PRO A 52 -3.35 9.13 -12.08
CA PRO A 52 -3.22 7.77 -11.54
C PRO A 52 -1.89 7.08 -11.91
N ALA A 53 -1.30 7.42 -13.05
CA ALA A 53 0.02 6.95 -13.45
C ALA A 53 1.15 7.54 -12.59
N ALA A 54 1.11 8.85 -12.30
CA ALA A 54 2.08 9.50 -11.42
C ALA A 54 2.03 8.93 -10.00
N LEU A 55 0.83 8.66 -9.48
CA LEU A 55 0.65 8.00 -8.20
C LEU A 55 1.29 6.60 -8.19
N ARG A 56 1.01 5.77 -9.20
CA ARG A 56 1.62 4.44 -9.31
C ARG A 56 3.15 4.50 -9.38
N ARG A 57 3.72 5.44 -10.13
CA ARG A 57 5.18 5.64 -10.21
C ARG A 57 5.78 6.02 -8.86
N ALA A 58 5.16 6.97 -8.15
CA ALA A 58 5.62 7.40 -6.84
C ALA A 58 5.59 6.25 -5.81
N LEU A 59 4.50 5.46 -5.81
CA LEU A 59 4.38 4.28 -4.95
C LEU A 59 5.43 3.22 -5.28
N PHE A 60 5.64 2.93 -6.57
CA PHE A 60 6.68 2.00 -7.00
C PHE A 60 8.06 2.45 -6.52
N LEU A 61 8.42 3.71 -6.73
CA LEU A 61 9.72 4.22 -6.29
C LEU A 61 9.89 4.17 -4.77
N ARG A 62 8.83 4.49 -4.02
CA ARG A 62 8.84 4.49 -2.55
C ARG A 62 9.06 3.09 -1.97
N PHE A 63 8.35 2.08 -2.46
CA PHE A 63 8.37 0.75 -1.86
C PHE A 63 9.40 -0.18 -2.50
N TYR A 64 9.60 -0.08 -3.81
CA TYR A 64 10.32 -1.08 -4.60
C TYR A 64 11.47 -0.50 -5.43
N GLY A 65 11.56 0.82 -5.59
CA GLY A 65 12.54 1.44 -6.51
C GLY A 65 14.01 1.17 -6.18
N HIS A 66 14.31 0.73 -4.95
CA HIS A 66 15.65 0.36 -4.51
C HIS A 66 15.98 -1.13 -4.71
N GLU A 67 14.98 -1.95 -5.04
CA GLU A 67 15.14 -3.39 -5.28
C GLU A 67 15.58 -3.70 -6.72
N PHE A 68 15.59 -2.70 -7.61
CA PHE A 68 15.91 -2.83 -9.02
C PHE A 68 17.09 -1.94 -9.43
N ASP A 69 17.90 -2.41 -10.37
CA ASP A 69 18.87 -1.58 -11.06
C ASP A 69 18.21 -0.47 -11.89
N SER A 70 19.01 0.50 -12.35
CA SER A 70 18.50 1.65 -13.09
C SER A 70 17.79 1.26 -14.39
N GLU A 71 18.24 0.23 -15.09
CA GLU A 71 17.67 -0.17 -16.38
C GLU A 71 16.29 -0.81 -16.18
N THR A 72 16.17 -1.76 -15.27
CA THR A 72 14.89 -2.40 -14.94
C THR A 72 13.91 -1.41 -14.34
N ARG A 73 14.39 -0.49 -13.49
CA ARG A 73 13.56 0.55 -12.88
C ARG A 73 12.92 1.46 -13.93
N GLU A 74 13.69 1.93 -14.91
CA GLU A 74 13.16 2.77 -16.00
C GLU A 74 12.12 2.02 -16.86
N LYS A 75 12.36 0.74 -17.18
CA LYS A 75 11.40 -0.10 -17.90
C LYS A 75 10.05 -0.20 -17.17
N ILE A 76 10.08 -0.41 -15.85
CA ILE A 76 8.87 -0.48 -15.03
C ILE A 76 8.16 0.88 -14.99
N LEU A 77 8.89 1.99 -14.84
CA LEU A 77 8.29 3.34 -14.84
C LEU A 77 7.55 3.63 -16.15
N LEU A 78 8.15 3.30 -17.30
CA LEU A 78 7.52 3.46 -18.62
C LEU A 78 6.24 2.62 -18.75
N ALA A 79 6.27 1.37 -18.28
CA ALA A 79 5.09 0.50 -18.29
C ALA A 79 3.93 1.09 -17.46
N LEU A 80 4.23 1.68 -16.30
CA LEU A 80 3.22 2.30 -15.42
C LEU A 80 2.55 3.54 -16.03
N GLU A 81 3.22 4.22 -16.96
CA GLU A 81 2.66 5.33 -17.76
C GLU A 81 1.69 4.83 -18.84
N GLY A 82 2.03 3.73 -19.53
CA GLY A 82 1.20 3.13 -20.58
C GLY A 82 -0.14 2.56 -20.08
N ILE A 83 -0.16 1.99 -18.88
CA ILE A 83 -1.38 1.43 -18.25
C ILE A 83 -2.45 2.51 -18.04
N GLY A 84 -2.07 3.78 -17.88
CA GLY A 84 -3.02 4.89 -17.70
C GLY A 84 -3.82 5.27 -18.96
N ARG A 85 -3.44 4.79 -20.15
CA ARG A 85 -4.15 5.06 -21.41
C ARG A 85 -5.23 4.04 -21.76
N GLN A 86 -5.26 2.87 -21.10
CA GLN A 86 -6.14 1.76 -21.45
C GLN A 86 -7.44 1.68 -20.62
N SER A 87 -7.64 2.60 -19.68
CA SER A 87 -8.91 2.73 -18.96
C SER A 87 -9.66 3.98 -19.44
N ARG A 88 -10.37 3.85 -20.57
CA ARG A 88 -11.47 4.72 -20.99
C ARG A 88 -12.64 3.86 -21.41
#